data_AF-A0A9E5KQM6-F1
#
_entry.id   AF-A0A9E5KQM6-F1
#
_cell.length_a   1.000
_cell.length_b   1.000
_cell.length_c   1.000
_cell.angle_alpha   90.00
_cell.angle_beta   90.00
_cell.angle_gamma   90.00
#
_symmetry.space_group_name_H-M   'P 1'
#
loop_
_entity.id
_entity.type
_entity.pdbx_description
1 polymer ?
#
loop_
_entity_poly.entity_id
_entity_poly.type
_entity_poly.pdbx_seq_one_letter_code
_entity_poly.pdbx_strand_id
1 'polypeptide(L)'
;MPYILEYPENVNMLPQICENWKSSDTHKKQRDHWSYFEGDNVTIRETKRVYWRDPKMLLDSNGAPVLDSAGNPTRVGGGFAVNPYVSNNQIGYGIFKDIVSQKTNSLLDETPTVNGIELDKKFLKQFGYALKNAGQRAAGQGVNYIYQDFYGNLTVFQTENCIPYFDDMTGDLVRLIRFWDVPTPTAISWSGNSAKSYYT
;
A
#
# COMPACT_ATOMS: atom_id res chain seq x y z
N MET A 1 5.39 17.06 -0.06
CA MET A 1 4.66 16.16 -0.98
C MET A 1 4.94 16.64 -2.40
N PRO A 2 5.13 15.79 -3.42
CA PRO A 2 5.04 16.24 -4.80
C PRO A 2 3.56 16.55 -5.07
N TYR A 3 3.24 17.84 -5.12
CA TYR A 3 1.91 18.33 -5.42
C TYR A 3 1.64 18.06 -6.90
N ILE A 4 0.52 17.39 -7.23
CA ILE A 4 0.05 17.37 -8.61
C ILE A 4 -0.72 18.68 -8.78
N LEU A 5 -0.11 19.59 -9.55
CA LEU A 5 -0.46 21.01 -9.59
C LEU A 5 -1.81 21.29 -10.26
N GLU A 6 -2.29 20.41 -11.14
CA GLU A 6 -3.50 20.67 -11.92
C GLU A 6 -4.41 19.46 -12.00
N TYR A 7 -5.68 19.66 -11.64
CA TYR A 7 -6.71 18.63 -11.80
C TYR A 7 -6.94 18.35 -13.29
N PRO A 8 -6.99 17.09 -13.72
CA PRO A 8 -7.14 16.77 -15.14
C PRO A 8 -8.50 17.24 -15.67
N GLU A 9 -8.46 18.09 -16.69
CA GLU A 9 -9.66 18.50 -17.43
C GLU A 9 -10.15 17.39 -18.37
N ASN A 10 -9.25 16.52 -18.82
CA ASN A 10 -9.56 15.41 -19.73
C ASN A 10 -9.63 14.08 -18.98
N VAL A 11 -10.84 13.52 -18.90
CA VAL A 11 -11.14 12.24 -18.24
C VAL A 11 -10.32 11.07 -18.81
N ASN A 12 -9.94 11.14 -20.09
CA ASN A 12 -9.14 10.07 -20.72
C ASN A 12 -7.71 9.98 -20.16
N MET A 13 -7.24 11.00 -19.44
CA MET A 13 -5.93 10.99 -18.80
C MET A 13 -5.94 10.33 -17.41
N LEU A 14 -7.11 10.07 -16.83
CA LEU A 14 -7.23 9.52 -15.47
C LEU A 14 -6.45 8.21 -15.28
N PRO A 15 -6.47 7.22 -16.20
CA PRO A 15 -5.71 5.99 -16.01
C PRO A 15 -4.20 6.24 -15.89
N GLN A 16 -3.64 7.09 -16.76
CA GLN A 16 -2.22 7.42 -16.72
C GLN A 16 -1.84 8.17 -15.45
N ILE A 17 -2.70 9.08 -14.97
CA ILE A 17 -2.49 9.84 -13.74
C ILE A 17 -2.48 8.89 -12.53
N CYS A 18 -3.41 7.93 -12.46
CA CYS A 18 -3.44 6.93 -11.40
C CYS A 18 -2.18 6.06 -11.40
N GLU A 19 -1.69 5.61 -12.57
CA GLU A 19 -0.45 4.85 -12.66
C GLU A 19 0.78 5.67 -12.26
N ASN A 20 0.84 6.94 -12.68
CA ASN A 20 1.89 7.87 -12.26
C ASN A 20 1.86 8.07 -10.74
N TRP A 21 0.67 8.23 -10.14
CA TRP A 21 0.53 8.37 -8.70
C TRP A 21 0.99 7.12 -7.96
N LYS A 22 0.61 5.92 -8.40
CA LYS A 22 1.08 4.65 -7.83
C LYS A 22 2.61 4.54 -7.83
N SER A 23 3.23 5.09 -8.88
CA SER A 23 4.69 5.11 -9.01
C SER A 23 5.38 6.18 -8.13
N SER A 24 4.63 7.15 -7.61
CA SER A 24 5.16 8.26 -6.81
C SER A 24 5.69 7.83 -5.44
N ASP A 25 6.66 8.58 -4.92
CA ASP A 25 7.23 8.32 -3.60
C ASP A 25 6.21 8.56 -2.47
N THR A 26 5.23 9.44 -2.68
CA THR A 26 4.19 9.70 -1.67
C THR A 26 3.26 8.52 -1.52
N HIS A 27 2.76 8.00 -2.64
CA HIS A 27 1.97 6.77 -2.65
C HIS A 27 2.74 5.60 -2.00
N LYS A 28 3.99 5.38 -2.44
CA LYS A 28 4.84 4.32 -1.88
C LYS A 28 5.01 4.46 -0.37
N LYS A 29 5.29 5.66 0.14
CA LYS A 29 5.41 5.93 1.58
C LYS A 29 4.10 5.70 2.32
N GLN A 30 2.98 6.22 1.83
CA GLN A 30 1.67 6.03 2.45
C GLN A 30 1.26 4.56 2.55
N ARG A 31 1.47 3.80 1.46
CA ARG A 31 1.26 2.35 1.44
C ARG A 31 2.20 1.64 2.42
N ASP A 32 3.50 1.94 2.36
CA ASP A 32 4.52 1.25 3.16
C ASP A 32 4.37 1.53 4.65
N HIS A 33 3.99 2.75 5.03
CA HIS A 33 3.68 3.11 6.40
C HIS A 33 2.39 2.46 6.89
N TRP A 34 1.37 2.33 6.05
CA TRP A 34 0.15 1.61 6.41
C TRP A 34 0.41 0.11 6.58
N SER A 35 1.20 -0.51 5.71
CA SER A 35 1.66 -1.89 5.90
C SER A 35 2.45 -2.04 7.20
N TYR A 36 3.28 -1.05 7.57
CA TYR A 36 4.00 -1.07 8.84
C TYR A 36 3.04 -0.96 10.03
N PHE A 37 2.05 -0.07 9.94
CA PHE A 37 1.01 0.07 10.94
C PHE A 37 0.21 -1.23 11.13
N GLU A 38 -0.20 -1.91 10.05
CA GLU A 38 -0.96 -3.15 10.14
C GLU A 38 -0.12 -4.35 10.63
N GLY A 39 1.21 -4.18 10.75
CA GLY A 39 2.13 -5.27 11.04
C GLY A 39 2.38 -6.19 9.84
N ASP A 40 1.88 -5.82 8.66
CA ASP A 40 2.13 -6.50 7.37
C ASP A 40 3.56 -6.23 6.87
N ASN A 41 4.21 -5.16 7.34
CA ASN A 41 5.61 -4.84 7.09
C ASN A 41 6.48 -5.41 8.22
N VAL A 42 6.88 -6.66 8.07
CA VAL A 42 8.08 -7.20 8.73
C VAL A 42 9.22 -6.22 8.46
N THR A 43 10.00 -5.88 9.49
CA THR A 43 11.26 -5.11 9.39
C THR A 43 12.26 -5.71 8.36
N ILE A 44 11.98 -6.92 7.88
CA ILE A 44 12.68 -7.59 6.79
C ILE A 44 11.65 -8.01 5.74
N ARG A 45 11.48 -7.18 4.68
CA ARG A 45 10.58 -7.49 3.55
C ARG A 45 10.91 -8.82 2.86
N GLU A 46 12.19 -9.19 2.86
CA GLU A 46 12.67 -10.46 2.32
C GLU A 46 13.87 -10.99 3.11
N THR A 47 13.67 -11.84 4.12
CA THR A 47 14.76 -12.68 4.64
C THR A 47 14.98 -13.86 3.69
N LYS A 48 15.67 -13.65 2.57
CA LYS A 48 15.97 -14.76 1.65
C LYS A 48 17.12 -15.59 2.21
N ARG A 49 16.86 -16.88 2.49
CA ARG A 49 17.95 -17.84 2.69
C ARG A 49 18.58 -18.12 1.34
N VAL A 50 19.82 -17.70 1.17
CA VAL A 50 20.59 -17.95 -0.04
C VAL A 50 21.66 -19.00 0.21
N TYR A 51 21.96 -19.80 -0.82
CA TYR A 51 23.13 -20.66 -0.84
C TYR A 51 24.04 -20.26 -2.00
N TRP A 52 25.33 -20.55 -1.87
CA TRP A 52 26.28 -20.34 -2.95
C TRP A 52 26.09 -21.42 -4.02
N ARG A 53 25.81 -21.02 -5.25
CA ARG A 53 25.79 -21.92 -6.40
C ARG A 53 27.11 -21.81 -7.13
N ASP A 54 27.82 -22.93 -7.27
CA ASP A 54 29.08 -22.94 -8.00
C ASP A 54 28.88 -22.64 -9.50
N PRO A 55 29.84 -21.93 -10.13
CA PRO A 55 29.85 -21.73 -11.57
C PRO A 55 29.84 -23.07 -12.29
N LYS A 56 28.94 -23.24 -13.27
CA LYS A 56 28.87 -24.46 -14.08
C LYS A 56 29.58 -24.24 -15.41
N MET A 57 30.15 -25.30 -15.96
CA MET A 57 30.74 -25.26 -17.29
C MET A 57 29.64 -25.04 -18.33
N LEU A 58 29.87 -24.12 -19.27
CA LEU A 58 28.98 -23.93 -20.40
C LEU A 58 29.24 -25.06 -21.40
N LEU A 59 28.20 -25.79 -21.76
CA LEU A 59 28.25 -26.87 -22.73
C LEU A 59 27.55 -26.45 -24.03
N ASP A 60 28.06 -26.90 -25.16
CA ASP A 60 27.43 -26.76 -26.47
C ASP A 60 26.27 -27.74 -26.66
N SER A 61 25.63 -27.72 -27.83
CA SER A 61 24.50 -28.60 -28.17
C SER A 61 24.86 -30.10 -28.19
N ASN A 62 26.14 -30.44 -28.24
CA ASN A 62 26.66 -31.80 -28.26
C ASN A 62 27.19 -32.23 -26.88
N GLY A 63 27.08 -31.36 -25.86
CA GLY A 63 27.55 -31.62 -24.50
C GLY A 63 29.04 -31.36 -24.29
N ALA A 64 29.74 -30.73 -25.24
CA ALA A 64 31.17 -30.41 -25.12
C ALA A 64 31.39 -29.00 -24.52
N PRO A 65 32.51 -28.73 -23.82
CA PRO A 65 32.77 -27.43 -23.21
C PRO A 65 32.95 -26.31 -24.25
N VAL A 66 32.26 -25.18 -24.06
CA VAL A 66 32.51 -23.97 -24.83
C VAL A 66 33.80 -23.32 -24.31
N LEU A 67 34.80 -23.10 -25.17
CA LEU A 67 36.10 -22.55 -24.79
C LEU A 67 36.16 -21.03 -25.00
N ASP A 68 36.94 -20.33 -24.16
CA ASP A 68 37.29 -18.93 -24.33
C ASP A 68 38.38 -18.73 -25.41
N SER A 69 38.75 -17.48 -25.68
CA SER A 69 39.77 -17.11 -26.67
C SER A 69 41.19 -17.60 -26.34
N ALA A 70 41.43 -18.07 -25.11
CA ALA A 70 42.67 -18.69 -24.68
C ALA A 70 42.60 -20.23 -24.64
N GLY A 71 41.47 -20.82 -25.06
CA GLY A 71 41.27 -22.28 -25.09
C GLY A 71 40.83 -22.89 -23.76
N ASN A 72 40.42 -22.09 -22.76
CA ASN A 72 39.97 -22.58 -21.46
C ASN A 72 38.43 -22.74 -21.42
N PRO A 73 37.88 -23.72 -20.67
CA PRO A 73 36.45 -23.89 -20.54
C PRO A 73 35.75 -22.67 -19.94
N THR A 74 34.79 -22.13 -20.68
CA THR A 74 33.93 -21.03 -20.24
C THR A 74 32.97 -21.54 -19.16
N ARG A 75 32.95 -20.86 -18.01
CA ARG A 75 32.01 -21.14 -16.93
C ARG A 75 30.94 -20.04 -16.88
N VAL A 76 29.69 -20.44 -16.70
CA VAL A 76 28.54 -19.54 -16.59
C VAL A 76 27.82 -19.73 -15.27
N GLY A 77 27.29 -18.64 -14.75
CA GLY A 77 26.69 -18.59 -13.42
C GLY A 77 27.73 -18.49 -12.30
N GLY A 78 27.30 -18.77 -11.08
CA GLY A 78 28.04 -18.41 -9.87
C GLY A 78 27.29 -17.31 -9.10
N GLY A 79 27.09 -17.51 -7.80
CA GLY A 79 26.52 -16.50 -6.92
C GLY A 79 25.44 -17.01 -5.97
N PHE A 80 24.85 -16.08 -5.23
CA PHE A 80 23.79 -16.37 -4.28
C PHE A 80 22.50 -16.78 -4.99
N ALA A 81 22.02 -17.99 -4.71
CA ALA A 81 20.74 -18.51 -5.17
C ALA A 81 19.76 -18.65 -4.00
N VAL A 82 18.49 -18.27 -4.20
CA VAL A 82 17.45 -18.37 -3.16
C VAL A 82 17.07 -19.83 -2.94
N ASN A 83 16.97 -20.25 -1.68
CA ASN A 83 16.51 -21.59 -1.31
C ASN A 83 14.97 -21.64 -1.27
N PRO A 84 14.31 -22.41 -2.15
CA PRO A 84 12.85 -22.50 -2.18
C PRO A 84 12.27 -23.49 -1.14
N TYR A 85 13.11 -24.28 -0.47
CA TYR A 85 12.68 -25.41 0.36
C TYR A 85 12.50 -25.08 1.84
N VAL A 86 12.72 -23.83 2.25
CA VAL A 86 12.58 -23.43 3.66
C VAL A 86 11.68 -22.21 3.76
N SER A 87 10.69 -22.29 4.65
CA SER A 87 9.75 -21.20 4.87
C SER A 87 10.48 -19.97 5.41
N ASN A 88 10.18 -18.82 4.82
CA ASN A 88 10.70 -17.55 5.28
C ASN A 88 9.79 -17.00 6.39
N ASN A 89 10.17 -17.23 7.64
CA ASN A 89 9.36 -16.80 8.79
C ASN A 89 9.48 -15.29 8.98
N GLN A 90 8.35 -14.62 8.89
CA GLN A 90 8.21 -13.18 9.13
C GLN A 90 7.78 -12.95 10.58
N ILE A 91 8.43 -12.02 11.29
CA ILE A 91 8.04 -11.60 12.65
C ILE A 91 7.33 -10.26 12.55
N GLY A 92 6.01 -10.26 12.75
CA GLY A 92 5.22 -9.02 12.83
C GLY A 92 5.52 -8.24 14.12
N TYR A 93 5.54 -6.92 14.05
CA TYR A 93 5.77 -6.04 15.20
C TYR A 93 4.51 -5.20 15.49
N GLY A 94 3.69 -5.64 16.45
CA GLY A 94 2.36 -5.06 16.73
C GLY A 94 2.34 -3.86 17.69
N ILE A 95 3.45 -3.54 18.37
CA ILE A 95 3.47 -2.53 19.45
C ILE A 95 3.01 -1.14 18.98
N PHE A 96 3.42 -0.72 17.78
CA PHE A 96 3.01 0.57 17.24
C PHE A 96 1.50 0.62 16.96
N LYS A 97 0.93 -0.46 16.40
CA LYS A 97 -0.51 -0.61 16.18
C LYS A 97 -1.27 -0.54 17.49
N ASP A 98 -0.78 -1.21 18.53
CA ASP A 98 -1.42 -1.25 19.85
C ASP A 98 -1.45 0.14 20.49
N ILE A 99 -0.32 0.87 20.48
CA ILE A 99 -0.23 2.22 21.03
C ILE A 99 -1.19 3.17 20.32
N VAL A 100 -1.21 3.15 19.00
CA VAL A 100 -2.10 4.03 18.21
C VAL A 100 -3.57 3.63 18.40
N SER A 101 -3.87 2.33 18.43
CA SER A 101 -5.23 1.83 18.67
C SER A 101 -5.72 2.27 20.05
N GLN A 102 -4.88 2.12 21.07
CA GLN A 102 -5.18 2.57 22.43
C GLN A 102 -5.40 4.08 22.49
N LYS A 103 -4.47 4.88 21.94
CA LYS A 103 -4.62 6.35 21.86
C LYS A 103 -5.95 6.73 21.19
N THR A 104 -6.24 6.12 20.04
CA THR A 104 -7.42 6.50 19.25
C THR A 104 -8.71 6.09 19.94
N ASN A 105 -8.74 4.91 20.57
CA ASN A 105 -9.87 4.48 21.40
C ASN A 105 -10.04 5.44 22.58
N SER A 106 -8.98 5.76 23.32
CA SER A 106 -9.07 6.65 24.48
C SER A 106 -9.55 8.07 24.15
N LEU A 107 -9.29 8.56 22.93
CA LEU A 107 -9.68 9.91 22.51
C LEU A 107 -11.00 9.96 21.74
N LEU A 108 -11.35 8.90 20.99
CA LEU A 108 -12.42 8.91 19.99
C LEU A 108 -13.43 7.76 20.15
N ASP A 109 -13.44 7.02 21.26
CA ASP A 109 -14.52 6.04 21.52
C ASP A 109 -15.87 6.72 21.77
N GLU A 110 -15.83 7.90 22.37
CA GLU A 110 -17.03 8.66 22.70
C GLU A 110 -17.54 9.42 21.48
N THR A 111 -18.87 9.55 21.39
CA THR A 111 -19.49 10.30 20.29
C THR A 111 -19.11 11.79 20.44
N PRO A 112 -18.62 12.45 19.38
CA PRO A 112 -18.20 13.84 19.46
C PRO A 112 -19.38 14.74 19.81
N THR A 113 -19.11 15.76 20.63
CA THR A 113 -20.06 16.85 20.88
C THR A 113 -19.77 17.99 19.91
N VAL A 114 -20.76 18.36 19.09
CA VAL A 114 -20.63 19.45 18.11
C VAL A 114 -21.46 20.63 18.62
N ASN A 115 -20.80 21.74 18.92
CA ASN A 115 -21.46 22.95 19.40
C ASN A 115 -22.02 23.77 18.23
N GLY A 116 -23.19 24.37 18.43
CA GLY A 116 -23.78 25.34 17.49
C GLY A 116 -24.62 24.72 16.36
N ILE A 117 -24.73 23.39 16.27
CA ILE A 117 -25.57 22.70 15.30
C ILE A 117 -26.18 21.45 15.98
N GLU A 118 -27.51 21.31 15.93
CA GLU A 118 -28.16 20.05 16.31
C GLU A 118 -27.97 19.03 15.18
N LEU A 119 -27.16 18.02 15.45
CA LEU A 119 -26.97 16.90 14.54
C LEU A 119 -27.80 15.70 15.00
N ASP A 120 -28.36 14.98 14.03
CA ASP A 120 -29.07 13.75 14.31
C ASP A 120 -28.17 12.74 15.05
N LYS A 121 -28.74 12.04 16.03
CA LYS A 121 -27.98 11.10 16.89
C LYS A 121 -27.39 9.94 16.11
N LYS A 122 -28.07 9.47 15.05
CA LYS A 122 -27.55 8.40 14.19
C LYS A 122 -26.37 8.92 13.37
N PHE A 123 -26.47 10.12 12.81
CA PHE A 123 -25.34 10.76 12.13
C PHE A 123 -24.14 10.96 13.06
N LEU A 124 -24.34 11.52 14.26
CA LEU A 124 -23.26 11.73 15.24
C LEU A 124 -22.53 10.44 15.58
N LYS A 125 -23.27 9.34 15.77
CA LYS A 125 -22.69 8.02 16.02
C LYS A 125 -21.86 7.52 14.83
N GLN A 126 -22.39 7.65 13.61
CA GLN A 126 -21.65 7.29 12.39
C GLN A 126 -20.39 8.15 12.22
N PHE A 127 -20.48 9.44 12.52
CA PHE A 127 -19.36 10.37 12.46
C PHE A 127 -18.27 10.03 13.48
N GLY A 128 -18.65 9.67 14.71
CA GLY A 128 -17.70 9.18 15.72
C GLY A 128 -16.92 7.95 15.26
N TYR A 129 -17.60 6.95 14.68
CA TYR A 129 -16.91 5.77 14.12
C TYR A 129 -16.00 6.13 12.94
N ALA A 130 -16.45 7.01 12.05
CA ALA A 130 -15.63 7.48 10.94
C ALA A 130 -14.40 8.25 11.43
N LEU A 131 -14.53 9.12 12.44
CA LEU A 131 -13.42 9.84 13.06
C LEU A 131 -12.41 8.89 13.71
N LYS A 132 -12.89 7.88 14.43
CA LYS A 132 -12.04 6.85 15.04
C LYS A 132 -11.21 6.11 13.97
N ASN A 133 -11.87 5.62 12.92
CA ASN A 133 -11.19 4.97 11.79
C ASN A 133 -10.22 5.93 11.08
N ALA A 134 -10.62 7.19 10.92
CA ALA A 134 -9.80 8.21 10.30
C ALA A 134 -8.52 8.48 11.11
N GLY A 135 -8.64 8.58 12.43
CA GLY A 135 -7.52 8.81 13.36
C GLY A 135 -6.49 7.68 13.36
N GLN A 136 -6.94 6.43 13.35
CA GLN A 136 -6.03 5.27 13.25
C GLN A 136 -5.24 5.28 11.95
N ARG A 137 -5.92 5.52 10.83
CA ARG A 137 -5.29 5.58 9.50
C ARG A 137 -4.38 6.79 9.33
N ALA A 138 -4.78 7.97 9.82
CA ALA A 138 -3.97 9.18 9.77
C ALA A 138 -2.65 9.02 10.55
N ALA A 139 -2.63 8.21 11.61
CA ALA A 139 -1.39 7.89 12.33
C ALA A 139 -0.38 7.11 11.47
N GLY A 140 -0.85 6.27 10.55
CA GLY A 140 0.02 5.58 9.58
C GLY A 140 0.33 6.41 8.34
N GLN A 141 -0.67 7.12 7.80
CA GLN A 141 -0.61 7.72 6.46
C GLN A 141 -0.43 9.25 6.47
N GLY A 142 -0.43 9.87 7.64
CA GLY A 142 -0.29 11.32 7.86
C GLY A 142 -1.58 12.11 7.67
N VAL A 143 -2.42 11.70 6.71
CA VAL A 143 -3.71 12.33 6.40
C VAL A 143 -4.76 11.27 6.13
N ASN A 144 -6.04 11.68 6.19
CA ASN A 144 -7.16 10.85 5.81
C ASN A 144 -8.38 11.67 5.41
N TYR A 145 -9.31 11.06 4.70
CA TYR A 145 -10.48 11.68 4.12
C TYR A 145 -11.74 10.89 4.52
N ILE A 146 -12.65 11.57 5.21
CA ILE A 146 -13.98 11.07 5.55
C ILE A 146 -14.94 11.49 4.44
N TYR A 147 -15.83 10.58 4.03
CA TYR A 147 -16.85 10.87 3.02
C TYR A 147 -18.17 10.18 3.37
N GLN A 148 -19.24 10.66 2.74
CA GLN A 148 -20.56 10.06 2.79
C GLN A 148 -20.82 9.21 1.55
N ASP A 149 -21.21 7.96 1.73
CA ASP A 149 -21.62 7.08 0.63
C ASP A 149 -23.03 7.42 0.10
N PHE A 150 -23.45 6.74 -0.97
CA PHE A 150 -24.79 6.93 -1.56
C PHE A 150 -25.95 6.59 -0.60
N TYR A 151 -25.70 5.75 0.40
CA TYR A 151 -26.67 5.37 1.43
C TYR A 151 -26.67 6.30 2.64
N GLY A 152 -25.83 7.33 2.63
CA GLY A 152 -25.69 8.29 3.71
C GLY A 152 -24.74 7.87 4.82
N ASN A 153 -24.05 6.73 4.72
CA ASN A 153 -23.10 6.29 5.73
C ASN A 153 -21.76 7.02 5.58
N LEU A 154 -21.14 7.32 6.71
CA LEU A 154 -19.79 7.86 6.74
C LEU A 154 -18.77 6.73 6.75
N THR A 155 -17.79 6.83 5.86
CA THR A 155 -16.64 5.92 5.83
C THR A 155 -15.38 6.68 5.44
N VAL A 156 -14.26 5.96 5.46
CA VAL A 156 -12.92 6.51 5.46
C VAL A 156 -12.15 5.90 4.30
N PHE A 157 -11.56 6.73 3.46
CA PHE A 157 -10.82 6.23 2.31
C PHE A 157 -9.47 5.60 2.70
N GLN A 158 -8.98 4.76 1.78
CA GLN A 158 -7.57 4.39 1.74
C GLN A 158 -6.82 5.56 1.13
N THR A 159 -6.06 6.29 1.93
CA THR A 159 -5.38 7.53 1.54
C THR A 159 -4.41 7.31 0.37
N GLU A 160 -3.78 6.15 0.30
CA GLU A 160 -2.90 5.75 -0.80
C GLU A 160 -3.66 5.70 -2.14
N ASN A 161 -4.94 5.33 -2.12
CA ASN A 161 -5.77 5.24 -3.31
C ASN A 161 -6.52 6.55 -3.63
N CYS A 162 -6.04 7.65 -3.06
CA CYS A 162 -6.59 8.98 -3.27
C CYS A 162 -5.50 9.94 -3.74
N ILE A 163 -5.83 10.75 -4.74
CA ILE A 163 -4.97 11.79 -5.29
C ILE A 163 -5.59 13.15 -4.93
N PRO A 164 -5.06 13.85 -3.91
CA PRO A 164 -5.57 15.15 -3.52
C PRO A 164 -4.97 16.27 -4.37
N TYR A 165 -5.82 17.25 -4.71
CA TYR A 165 -5.48 18.47 -5.41
C TYR A 165 -5.81 19.64 -4.51
N PHE A 166 -4.79 20.41 -4.16
CA PHE A 166 -4.91 21.55 -3.27
C PHE A 166 -4.83 22.84 -4.08
N ASP A 167 -5.46 23.89 -3.56
CA ASP A 167 -5.25 25.25 -4.04
C ASP A 167 -3.87 25.72 -3.57
N ASP A 168 -3.00 26.11 -4.49
CA ASP A 168 -1.65 26.58 -4.15
C ASP A 168 -1.66 27.90 -3.35
N MET A 169 -2.71 28.71 -3.48
CA MET A 169 -2.82 29.98 -2.77
C MET A 169 -3.38 29.83 -1.36
N THR A 170 -4.40 28.99 -1.16
CA THR A 170 -5.05 28.85 0.16
C THR A 170 -4.57 27.62 0.92
N GLY A 171 -4.00 26.63 0.23
CA GLY A 171 -3.67 25.33 0.78
C GLY A 171 -4.88 24.42 0.99
N ASP A 172 -6.07 24.83 0.56
CA ASP A 172 -7.30 24.07 0.76
C ASP A 172 -7.39 22.90 -0.23
N LEU A 173 -7.98 21.79 0.21
CA LEU A 173 -8.28 20.67 -0.68
C LEU A 173 -9.43 21.08 -1.61
N VAL A 174 -9.16 21.19 -2.90
CA VAL A 174 -10.17 21.59 -3.91
C VAL A 174 -10.83 20.37 -4.53
N ARG A 175 -10.02 19.35 -4.87
CA ARG A 175 -10.51 18.14 -5.56
C ARG A 175 -9.77 16.89 -5.10
N LEU A 176 -10.42 15.75 -5.29
CA LEU A 176 -9.88 14.43 -4.97
C LEU A 176 -10.20 13.47 -6.12
N ILE A 177 -9.20 12.75 -6.62
CA ILE A 177 -9.43 11.57 -7.47
C ILE A 177 -9.27 10.34 -6.60
N ARG A 178 -10.29 9.48 -6.58
CA ARG A 178 -10.21 8.16 -5.97
C ARG A 178 -10.13 7.11 -7.07
N PHE A 179 -9.29 6.11 -6.86
CA PHE A 179 -9.21 4.95 -7.76
C PHE A 179 -9.13 3.65 -6.94
N TRP A 180 -9.39 2.53 -7.58
CA TRP A 180 -9.18 1.20 -7.01
C TRP A 180 -8.83 0.22 -8.13
N ASP A 181 -8.02 -0.77 -7.80
CA ASP A 181 -7.67 -1.82 -8.73
C ASP A 181 -8.81 -2.82 -8.83
N VAL A 182 -9.39 -2.93 -10.03
CA VAL A 182 -10.36 -3.97 -10.34
C VAL A 182 -9.58 -5.23 -10.71
N PRO A 183 -9.69 -6.32 -9.93
CA PRO A 183 -8.97 -7.56 -10.25
C PRO A 183 -9.37 -8.07 -11.63
N THR A 184 -8.39 -8.44 -12.46
CA THR A 184 -8.70 -9.15 -13.71
C THR A 184 -9.20 -10.56 -13.39
N PRO A 185 -10.08 -11.16 -14.24
CA PRO A 185 -10.58 -12.52 -14.02
C PRO A 185 -9.47 -13.56 -13.80
N THR A 186 -8.31 -13.37 -14.44
CA THR A 186 -7.14 -14.23 -14.33
C THR A 186 -6.39 -14.07 -13.00
N ALA A 187 -6.45 -12.91 -12.34
CA ALA A 187 -5.83 -12.72 -11.03
C ALA A 187 -6.65 -13.37 -9.90
N ILE A 188 -7.98 -13.41 -10.05
CA ILE A 188 -8.91 -14.01 -9.09
C ILE A 188 -8.66 -15.52 -8.91
N SER A 189 -8.23 -16.21 -9.97
CA SER A 189 -7.97 -17.66 -9.92
C SER A 189 -6.66 -18.06 -9.23
N TRP A 190 -5.68 -17.16 -9.14
CA TRP A 190 -4.39 -17.43 -8.48
C TRP A 190 -4.36 -17.01 -7.01
N SER A 191 -5.21 -16.08 -6.59
CA SER A 191 -5.35 -15.67 -5.19
C SER A 191 -6.38 -16.53 -4.46
N GLY A 192 -6.04 -17.79 -4.17
CA GLY A 192 -6.84 -18.58 -3.23
C GLY A 192 -6.96 -17.82 -1.89
N ASN A 193 -8.21 -17.50 -1.48
CA ASN A 193 -8.67 -16.90 -0.20
C ASN A 193 -7.82 -15.81 0.50
N SER A 194 -6.78 -15.28 -0.14
CA SER A 194 -5.82 -14.32 0.40
C SER A 194 -5.92 -12.96 -0.25
N ALA A 195 -6.81 -12.80 -1.25
CA ALA A 195 -7.37 -11.50 -1.57
C ALA A 195 -8.20 -11.07 -0.37
N LYS A 196 -7.54 -10.51 0.66
CA LYS A 196 -8.19 -9.61 1.61
C LYS A 196 -8.97 -8.64 0.73
N SER A 197 -10.30 -8.70 0.81
CA SER A 197 -11.15 -7.70 0.20
C SER A 197 -10.68 -6.36 0.73
N TYR A 198 -9.95 -5.60 -0.08
CA TYR A 198 -9.65 -4.19 0.20
C TYR A 198 -10.91 -3.32 0.07
N TYR A 199 -12.06 -3.94 -0.20
CA TYR A 199 -13.38 -3.34 -0.29
C TYR A 199 -14.14 -3.56 1.03
N THR A 200 -13.86 -2.69 2.00
CA THR A 200 -14.82 -2.17 2.98
C THR A 200 -14.26 -0.85 3.51
#